data_AF-A0A9R0S9H7-F1
#
_entry.id   AF-A0A9R0S9H7-F1
#
_cell.length_a   1.000
_cell.length_b   1.000
_cell.length_c   1.000
_cell.angle_alpha   90.00
_cell.angle_beta   90.00
_cell.angle_gamma   90.00
#
_symmetry.space_group_name_H-M   'P 1'
#
loop_
_entity.id
_entity.type
_entity.pdbx_description
1 polymer ?
#
loop_
_entity_poly.entity_id
_entity_poly.type
_entity_poly.pdbx_seq_one_letter_code
_entity_poly.pdbx_strand_id
1 'polypeptide(L)'
;MKIDLSSLSWAGHQIHVSLPINQFLDAGVDPKEIPLPHEFILNRHLLAQLYPSFAERATPFSTLNWSKYAEFLTFRGGLDPVTGGLWLTDIAHQHLAIPIIFLIAGHMYRTNWGIGHGLKESVYSYKK
;
A
#
# COMPACT_ATOMS: atom_id res chain seq x y z
N MET A 1 -16.73 -1.22 1.11
CA MET A 1 -16.36 0.17 0.74
C MET A 1 -15.70 0.97 1.86
N LYS A 2 -16.23 1.06 3.09
CA LYS A 2 -15.54 1.82 4.18
C LYS A 2 -14.18 1.22 4.58
N ILE A 3 -14.08 -0.10 4.69
CA ILE A 3 -12.85 -0.83 5.06
C ILE A 3 -11.77 -0.68 3.98
N ASP A 4 -12.17 -0.78 2.72
CA ASP A 4 -11.27 -0.79 1.57
C ASP A 4 -10.57 0.57 1.40
N LEU A 5 -11.32 1.67 1.51
CA LEU A 5 -10.78 3.01 1.40
C LEU A 5 -9.88 3.37 2.59
N SER A 6 -10.22 2.92 3.80
CA SER A 6 -9.35 3.13 4.96
C SER A 6 -8.03 2.38 4.84
N SER A 7 -8.03 1.15 4.33
CA SER A 7 -6.78 0.38 4.14
C SER A 7 -5.90 1.01 3.07
N LEU A 8 -6.50 1.48 1.97
CA LEU A 8 -5.74 2.17 0.92
C LEU A 8 -5.13 3.48 1.42
N SER A 9 -5.89 4.25 2.22
CA SER A 9 -5.39 5.46 2.88
C SER A 9 -4.23 5.14 3.85
N TRP A 10 -4.35 4.05 4.60
CA TRP A 10 -3.29 3.58 5.49
C TRP A 10 -2.03 3.19 4.72
N ALA A 11 -2.16 2.47 3.59
CA ALA A 11 -1.02 2.17 2.72
C ALA A 11 -0.34 3.45 2.21
N GLY A 12 -1.13 4.45 1.78
CA GLY A 12 -0.59 5.75 1.39
C GLY A 12 0.17 6.44 2.54
N HIS A 13 -0.39 6.43 3.76
CA HIS A 13 0.30 6.97 4.93
C HIS A 13 1.61 6.23 5.22
N GLN A 14 1.62 4.90 5.18
CA GLN A 14 2.82 4.10 5.40
C GLN A 14 3.91 4.40 4.37
N ILE A 15 3.53 4.49 3.09
CA ILE A 15 4.48 4.73 1.99
C ILE A 15 5.08 6.14 2.05
N HIS A 16 4.26 7.15 2.34
CA HIS A 16 4.68 8.56 2.23
C HIS A 16 5.18 9.17 3.55
N VAL A 17 4.88 8.57 4.69
CA VAL A 17 5.21 9.12 6.02
C VAL A 17 6.03 8.13 6.82
N SER A 18 5.52 6.93 7.07
CA SER A 18 6.16 6.00 7.99
C SER A 18 7.47 5.42 7.44
N LEU A 19 7.50 4.99 6.17
CA LEU A 19 8.67 4.38 5.53
C LEU A 19 9.89 5.32 5.46
N PRO A 20 9.77 6.59 5.02
CA PRO A 20 10.89 7.52 5.01
C PRO A 20 11.48 7.74 6.40
N ILE A 21 10.62 7.91 7.41
CA ILE A 21 11.06 8.14 8.80
C ILE A 21 11.74 6.89 9.35
N ASN A 22 11.16 5.70 9.12
CA ASN A 22 11.73 4.45 9.61
C ASN A 22 13.13 4.21 9.03
N GLN A 23 13.35 4.53 7.76
CA GLN A 23 14.67 4.38 7.14
C GLN A 23 15.75 5.25 7.80
N PHE A 24 15.41 6.45 8.26
CA PHE A 24 16.32 7.28 9.05
C PHE A 24 16.52 6.75 10.48
N LEU A 25 15.46 6.27 11.12
CA LEU A 25 15.53 5.67 12.45
C LEU A 25 16.39 4.40 12.46
N ASP A 26 16.22 3.54 11.44
CA ASP A 26 17.01 2.31 11.25
C ASP A 26 18.48 2.64 10.96
N ALA A 27 18.76 3.79 10.34
CA ALA A 27 20.11 4.31 10.13
C ALA A 27 20.71 4.99 11.39
N GLY A 28 19.97 5.08 12.50
CA GLY A 28 20.43 5.65 13.76
C GLY A 28 20.48 7.18 13.79
N VAL A 29 19.75 7.87 12.90
CA VAL A 29 19.66 9.34 12.90
C VAL A 29 18.83 9.82 14.09
N ASP A 30 19.30 10.86 14.78
CA ASP A 30 18.55 11.46 15.88
C ASP A 30 17.18 11.96 15.37
N PRO A 31 16.06 11.61 16.03
CA PRO A 31 14.72 12.03 15.62
C PRO A 31 14.54 13.54 15.39
N LYS A 32 15.37 14.39 16.00
CA LYS A 32 15.34 15.85 15.82
C LYS A 32 15.96 16.32 14.50
N GLU A 33 16.87 15.53 13.94
CA GLU A 33 17.55 15.80 12.67
C GLU A 33 16.77 15.22 11.47
N ILE A 34 15.77 14.36 11.73
CA ILE A 34 14.92 13.79 10.68
C ILE A 34 13.99 14.88 10.13
N PRO A 35 13.95 15.09 8.80
CA PRO A 35 13.00 15.99 8.16
C PRO A 35 11.56 15.71 8.60
N LEU A 36 10.74 16.76 8.70
CA LEU A 36 9.37 16.57 9.15
C LEU A 36 8.54 15.83 8.09
N PRO A 37 7.50 15.06 8.48
CA PRO A 37 6.66 14.30 7.56
C PRO A 37 6.16 15.07 6.33
N HIS A 38 5.78 16.34 6.53
CA HIS A 38 5.27 17.18 5.45
C HIS A 38 6.36 17.59 4.45
N GLU A 39 7.63 17.63 4.86
CA GLU A 39 8.75 17.94 3.99
C GLU A 39 8.98 16.81 2.98
N PHE A 40 8.81 15.55 3.37
CA PHE A 40 8.85 14.41 2.45
C PHE A 40 7.73 14.45 1.40
N ILE A 41 6.53 14.88 1.80
CA ILE A 41 5.38 14.97 0.90
C ILE A 41 5.57 16.10 -0.11
N LEU A 42 6.03 17.27 0.35
CA LEU A 42 6.18 18.45 -0.49
C LEU A 42 7.46 18.39 -1.34
N ASN A 43 8.53 17.79 -0.82
CA ASN A 43 9.81 17.68 -1.48
C ASN A 43 10.08 16.24 -1.92
N ARG A 44 9.61 15.93 -3.14
CA ARG A 44 9.86 14.65 -3.83
C ARG A 44 11.34 14.28 -3.90
N HIS A 45 12.25 15.25 -3.96
CA HIS A 45 13.68 14.95 -4.05
C HIS A 45 14.17 14.19 -2.82
N LEU A 46 13.68 14.54 -1.63
CA LEU A 46 14.02 13.82 -0.40
C LEU A 46 13.53 12.36 -0.45
N LEU A 47 12.31 12.13 -0.92
CA LEU A 47 11.80 10.76 -1.13
C LEU A 47 12.58 10.00 -2.19
N ALA A 48 12.94 10.65 -3.30
CA ALA A 48 13.70 10.03 -4.39
C ALA A 48 15.15 9.68 -4.00
N GLN A 49 15.73 10.37 -3.01
CA GLN A 49 17.04 10.00 -2.44
C GLN A 49 16.97 8.70 -1.64
N LEU A 50 15.85 8.43 -0.96
CA LEU A 50 15.62 7.21 -0.20
C LEU A 50 15.17 6.04 -1.09
N TYR A 51 14.26 6.34 -2.02
CA TYR A 51 13.60 5.41 -2.91
C TYR A 51 13.64 5.97 -4.35
N PRO A 52 14.67 5.62 -5.15
CA PRO A 52 14.89 6.16 -6.49
C PRO A 52 13.67 6.11 -7.42
N SER A 53 12.84 5.08 -7.27
CA SER A 53 11.58 4.89 -7.99
C SER A 53 10.60 6.07 -7.90
N PHE A 54 10.64 6.91 -6.84
CA PHE A 54 9.81 8.11 -6.73
C PHE A 54 10.15 9.22 -7.74
N ALA A 55 11.35 9.19 -8.33
CA ALA A 55 11.73 10.12 -9.40
C ALA A 55 10.87 9.92 -10.66
N GLU A 56 10.45 8.68 -10.93
CA GLU A 56 9.66 8.29 -12.11
C GLU A 56 8.16 8.68 -12.00
N ARG A 57 7.74 9.20 -10.84
CA ARG A 57 6.36 9.59 -10.53
C ARG A 57 5.38 8.41 -10.73
N ALA A 58 4.19 8.71 -11.25
CA ALA A 58 3.16 7.71 -11.55
C ALA A 58 3.35 7.03 -12.91
N THR A 59 4.43 7.32 -13.64
CA THR A 59 4.69 6.72 -14.97
C THR A 59 4.73 5.19 -14.91
N PRO A 60 5.44 4.56 -13.95
CA PRO A 60 5.45 3.10 -13.83
C PRO A 60 4.07 2.52 -13.48
N PHE A 61 3.28 3.23 -12.67
CA PHE A 61 1.91 2.85 -12.35
C PHE A 61 1.01 2.84 -13.60
N SER A 62 1.04 3.92 -14.39
CA SER A 62 0.21 4.05 -15.60
C SER A 62 0.63 3.13 -16.75
N THR A 63 1.92 2.77 -16.82
CA THR A 63 2.46 1.83 -17.82
C THR A 63 2.41 0.37 -17.37
N LEU A 64 1.86 0.10 -16.18
CA LEU A 64 1.82 -1.22 -15.55
C LEU A 64 3.20 -1.85 -15.30
N ASN A 65 4.26 -1.05 -15.27
CA ASN A 65 5.62 -1.48 -14.94
C ASN A 65 5.85 -1.45 -13.41
N TRP A 66 5.09 -2.26 -12.69
CA TRP A 66 5.03 -2.21 -11.23
C TRP A 66 6.27 -2.76 -10.51
N SER A 67 7.14 -3.51 -11.20
CA SER A 67 8.38 -4.02 -10.61
C SER A 67 9.32 -2.90 -10.15
N LYS A 68 9.13 -1.68 -10.67
CA LYS A 68 9.84 -0.46 -10.23
C LYS A 68 9.57 -0.08 -8.77
N TYR A 69 8.46 -0.53 -8.18
CA TYR A 69 8.09 -0.20 -6.80
C TYR A 69 8.60 -1.20 -5.75
N ALA A 70 9.39 -2.21 -6.16
CA ALA A 70 9.88 -3.26 -5.28
C ALA A 70 10.82 -2.79 -4.15
N GLU A 71 11.31 -1.54 -4.22
CA GLU A 71 12.14 -0.92 -3.18
C GLU A 71 11.36 -0.68 -1.88
N PHE A 72 10.08 -0.30 -1.98
CA PHE A 72 9.23 0.04 -0.83
C PHE A 72 7.95 -0.82 -0.72
N LEU A 73 7.59 -1.57 -1.76
CA LEU A 73 6.56 -2.61 -1.74
C LEU A 73 7.22 -3.98 -1.85
N THR A 74 7.69 -4.51 -0.73
CA THR A 74 8.46 -5.76 -0.71
C THR A 74 7.56 -6.97 -0.39
N PHE A 75 8.15 -8.16 -0.50
CA PHE A 75 7.57 -9.41 0.00
C PHE A 75 8.69 -10.26 0.61
N ARG A 76 9.35 -9.71 1.64
CA ARG A 76 10.52 -10.34 2.28
C ARG A 76 10.09 -11.52 3.16
N GLY A 77 9.04 -11.30 3.94
CA GLY A 77 8.60 -12.23 4.98
C GLY A 77 9.51 -12.23 6.21
N GLY A 78 8.99 -12.75 7.31
CA GLY A 78 9.72 -12.82 8.58
C GLY A 78 9.82 -11.47 9.29
N LEU A 79 10.86 -11.32 10.12
CA LEU A 79 11.10 -10.13 10.93
C LEU A 79 12.34 -9.40 10.41
N ASP A 80 12.34 -8.09 10.59
CA ASP A 80 13.53 -7.26 10.42
C ASP A 80 14.55 -7.60 11.53
N PRO A 81 15.77 -8.03 11.16
CA PRO A 81 16.80 -8.40 12.15
C PRO A 81 17.28 -7.22 13.00
N VAL A 82 17.05 -5.97 12.59
CA VAL A 82 17.48 -4.77 13.34
C VAL A 82 16.42 -4.40 14.38
N THR A 83 15.17 -4.23 13.96
CA THR A 83 14.09 -3.76 14.84
C THR A 83 13.37 -4.90 15.58
N GLY A 84 13.49 -6.14 15.10
CA GLY A 84 12.71 -7.29 15.60
C GLY A 84 11.22 -7.24 15.24
N GLY A 85 10.77 -6.22 14.51
CA GLY A 85 9.40 -6.08 14.02
C GLY A 85 9.18 -6.72 12.66
N LEU A 86 7.93 -6.68 12.17
CA LEU A 86 7.65 -7.00 10.77
C LEU A 86 8.20 -5.89 9.86
N TRP A 87 8.62 -6.26 8.64
CA TRP A 87 9.05 -5.29 7.64
C TRP A 87 7.92 -4.31 7.32
N LEU A 88 8.16 -3.01 7.55
CA LEU A 88 7.17 -1.98 7.29
C LEU A 88 6.78 -1.91 5.80
N THR A 89 7.71 -2.25 4.91
CA THR A 89 7.49 -2.36 3.46
C THR A 89 6.57 -3.53 3.09
N ASP A 90 6.63 -4.65 3.82
CA ASP A 90 5.70 -5.77 3.63
C ASP A 90 4.30 -5.42 4.16
N ILE A 91 4.22 -4.72 5.30
CA ILE A 91 2.93 -4.24 5.84
C ILE A 91 2.26 -3.26 4.87
N ALA A 92 3.04 -2.33 4.29
CA ALA A 92 2.55 -1.38 3.29
C ALA A 92 2.01 -2.09 2.04
N HIS A 93 2.74 -3.09 1.53
CA HIS A 93 2.29 -3.90 0.42
C HIS A 93 1.00 -4.67 0.76
N GLN A 94 0.90 -5.25 1.94
CA GLN A 94 -0.31 -5.93 2.39
C GLN A 94 -1.53 -4.99 2.44
N HIS A 95 -1.37 -3.79 3.02
CA HIS A 95 -2.45 -2.81 3.12
C HIS A 95 -2.84 -2.20 1.76
N LEU A 96 -1.98 -2.31 0.74
CA LEU A 96 -2.31 -2.00 -0.64
C LEU A 96 -3.05 -3.16 -1.34
N ALA A 97 -2.62 -4.41 -1.11
CA ALA A 97 -3.16 -5.58 -1.79
C ALA A 97 -4.57 -5.96 -1.31
N ILE A 98 -4.79 -5.98 0.01
CA ILE A 98 -6.08 -6.35 0.62
C ILE A 98 -7.27 -5.51 0.10
N PRO A 99 -7.21 -4.16 0.08
CA PRO A 99 -8.33 -3.37 -0.39
C PRO A 99 -8.62 -3.54 -1.88
N ILE A 100 -7.63 -3.90 -2.71
CA ILE A 100 -7.88 -4.21 -4.13
C ILE A 100 -8.77 -5.46 -4.24
N ILE A 101 -8.48 -6.49 -3.44
CA ILE A 101 -9.29 -7.72 -3.40
C ILE A 101 -10.72 -7.38 -2.95
N PHE A 102 -10.87 -6.59 -1.88
CA PHE A 102 -12.19 -6.20 -1.39
C PHE A 102 -12.94 -5.27 -2.34
N LEU A 103 -12.25 -4.38 -3.06
CA LEU A 103 -12.86 -3.54 -4.09
C LEU A 103 -13.43 -4.41 -5.21
N ILE A 104 -12.68 -5.39 -5.71
CA ILE A 104 -13.16 -6.33 -6.72
C ILE A 104 -14.34 -7.15 -6.18
N ALA A 105 -14.20 -7.69 -4.95
CA ALA A 105 -15.26 -8.47 -4.30
C ALA A 105 -16.55 -7.66 -4.08
N GLY A 106 -16.42 -6.36 -3.76
CA GLY A 106 -17.53 -5.44 -3.58
C GLY A 106 -18.37 -5.22 -4.84
N HIS A 107 -17.81 -5.50 -6.03
CA HIS A 107 -18.50 -5.40 -7.32
C HIS A 107 -19.08 -6.74 -7.81
N MET A 108 -18.95 -7.82 -7.05
CA MET A 108 -19.47 -9.13 -7.45
C MET A 108 -21.00 -9.22 -7.41
N TYR A 109 -21.65 -8.44 -6.53
CA TYR A 109 -23.08 -8.57 -6.26
C TYR A 109 -23.93 -7.57 -7.04
N ARG A 110 -25.11 -8.03 -7.46
CA ARG A 110 -26.02 -7.24 -8.29
C ARG A 110 -26.50 -6.01 -7.55
N THR A 111 -26.39 -4.86 -8.20
CA THR A 111 -26.95 -3.59 -7.72
C THR A 111 -28.03 -3.09 -8.68
N ASN A 112 -28.53 -1.87 -8.48
CA ASN A 112 -29.51 -1.21 -9.35
C ASN A 112 -29.02 -1.06 -10.82
N TRP A 113 -27.73 -1.29 -11.09
CA TRP A 113 -27.13 -1.26 -12.42
C TRP A 113 -27.34 -2.55 -13.22
N GLY A 114 -28.04 -3.55 -12.64
CA GLY A 114 -28.45 -4.77 -13.34
C GLY A 114 -27.36 -5.82 -13.56
N ILE A 115 -26.09 -5.49 -13.30
CA ILE A 115 -24.93 -6.38 -13.46
C ILE A 115 -24.53 -6.96 -12.10
N GLY A 116 -24.19 -8.25 -12.07
CA GLY A 116 -23.67 -8.96 -10.89
C GLY A 116 -24.51 -10.15 -10.43
N HIS A 117 -24.00 -10.89 -9.45
CA HIS A 117 -24.66 -12.08 -8.91
C HIS A 117 -25.77 -11.73 -7.90
N GLY A 118 -26.90 -12.42 -8.01
CA GLY A 118 -27.97 -12.30 -7.02
C GLY A 118 -27.75 -13.31 -5.90
N LEU A 119 -27.72 -12.84 -4.66
CA LEU A 119 -27.45 -13.70 -3.49
C LEU A 119 -28.44 -14.85 -3.39
N LYS A 120 -29.72 -14.57 -3.68
CA LYS A 120 -30.80 -15.56 -3.63
C LYS A 120 -30.56 -16.66 -4.67
N GLU A 121 -30.37 -16.28 -5.93
CA GLU A 121 -30.12 -17.19 -7.04
C GLU A 121 -28.86 -18.03 -6.84
N SER A 122 -27.79 -17.42 -6.31
CA SER A 122 -26.57 -18.15 -5.94
C SER A 122 -26.87 -19.24 -4.92
N VAL A 123 -27.55 -18.92 -3.81
CA VAL A 123 -27.88 -19.91 -2.76
C VAL A 123 -28.77 -21.04 -3.29
N TYR A 124 -29.78 -20.74 -4.11
CA TYR A 124 -30.65 -21.78 -4.69
C TYR A 124 -29.91 -22.71 -5.66
N SER A 125 -28.87 -22.22 -6.33
CA SER A 125 -28.08 -23.03 -7.27
C SER A 125 -27.28 -24.13 -6.57
N TYR A 126 -26.92 -23.95 -5.29
CA TYR A 126 -26.22 -24.95 -4.47
C TYR A 126 -27.15 -25.91 -3.71
N LYS A 127 -28.48 -25.83 -3.92
CA LYS A 127 -29.47 -26.74 -3.32
C LYS A 127 -29.89 -27.91 -4.24
N LYS A 128 -29.24 -28.05 -5.40
CA LYS A 128 -29.34 -29.22 -6.28
C LYS A 128 -28.24 -30.23 -5.93
#